data_AF-A0A6V7KA34-F1
#
_entry.id   AF-A0A6V7KA34-F1
#
_cell.length_a   1.000
_cell.length_b   1.000
_cell.length_c   1.000
_cell.angle_alpha   90.00
_cell.angle_beta   90.00
_cell.angle_gamma   90.00
#
_symmetry.space_group_name_H-M   'P 1'
#
loop_
_entity.id
_entity.type
_entity.pdbx_description
1 polymer ?
#
loop_
_entity_poly.entity_id
_entity_poly.type
_entity_poly.pdbx_seq_one_letter_code
_entity_poly.pdbx_strand_id
1 'polypeptide(L)' 'MYLNQYWKDERLAFSHETEVLTLSGDFAEKIWVPDTFFANDKN' A
#
# COMPACT_ATOMS: atom_id res chain seq x y z
N MET A 1 -17.14 -2.61 -0.87
CA MET A 1 -16.21 -2.94 -1.98
C MET A 1 -14.87 -3.28 -1.37
N TYR A 2 -14.16 -4.29 -1.89
CA TYR A 2 -12.80 -4.63 -1.49
C TYR A 2 -11.88 -4.42 -2.70
N LEU A 3 -10.88 -3.54 -2.56
CA LEU A 3 -9.90 -3.21 -3.60
C LEU A 3 -8.50 -3.50 -3.06
N ASN A 4 -7.79 -4.45 -3.69
CA ASN A 4 -6.40 -4.77 -3.34
C ASN A 4 -5.45 -4.07 -4.32
N GLN A 5 -4.36 -3.51 -3.80
CA GLN A 5 -3.33 -2.82 -4.58
C GLN A 5 -1.97 -3.35 -4.20
N TYR A 6 -1.08 -3.46 -5.19
CA TYR A 6 0.31 -3.88 -5.02
C TYR A 6 1.21 -2.94 -5.77
N TRP A 7 2.28 -2.47 -5.12
CA TRP A 7 3.33 -1.67 -5.74
C TRP A 7 4.68 -2.05 -5.13
N LYS A 8 5.77 -1.75 -5.85
CA LYS A 8 7.15 -1.94 -5.36
C LYS A 8 7.70 -0.60 -4.91
N ASP A 9 8.19 -0.54 -3.67
CA ASP A 9 8.89 0.63 -3.13
C ASP A 9 10.22 0.16 -2.50
N GLU A 10 11.33 0.46 -3.15
CA GLU A 10 12.67 0.06 -2.71
C GLU A 10 13.04 0.66 -1.34
N ARG A 11 12.40 1.78 -0.95
CA ARG A 11 12.63 2.42 0.36
C ARG A 11 12.06 1.61 1.52
N LEU A 12 11.15 0.67 1.24
CA LEU A 12 10.52 -0.21 2.24
C LEU A 12 11.24 -1.56 2.40
N ALA A 13 12.42 -1.74 1.79
CA ALA A 13 13.23 -2.94 2.01
C ALA A 13 13.66 -3.03 3.49
N PHE A 14 13.43 -4.19 4.12
CA PHE A 14 13.70 -4.39 5.55
C PHE A 14 14.56 -5.62 5.89
N SER A 15 14.71 -6.57 4.96
CA SER A 15 15.48 -7.81 5.17
C SER A 15 16.28 -8.15 3.92
N HIS A 16 17.37 -8.90 4.11
CA HIS A 16 18.15 -9.48 3.02
C HIS A 16 17.54 -10.79 2.50
N GLU A 17 16.59 -11.36 3.24
CA GLU A 17 15.84 -12.56 2.87
C GLU A 17 14.43 -12.20 2.41
N THR A 18 13.77 -13.12 1.69
CA THR A 18 12.39 -12.90 1.22
C THR A 18 11.41 -13.19 2.34
N GLU A 19 11.14 -12.17 3.15
CA GLU A 19 10.21 -12.24 4.28
C GLU A 19 8.97 -11.38 4.03
N VAL A 20 7.83 -11.81 4.58
CA VAL A 20 6.56 -11.06 4.52
C VAL A 20 6.23 -10.52 5.90
N LEU A 21 6.10 -9.20 5.98
CA LEU A 21 5.68 -8.51 7.19
C LEU A 21 4.24 -8.04 7.04
N THR A 22 3.32 -8.60 7.84
CA THR A 22 1.92 -8.15 7.88
C THR A 22 1.79 -7.00 8.87
N LEU A 23 1.32 -5.85 8.39
CA LEU A 23 1.12 -4.64 9.19
C LEU A 23 -0.37 -4.30 9.28
N SER A 24 -0.74 -3.55 10.31
CA SER A 24 -2.08 -2.97 10.45
C SER A 24 -2.30 -1.83 9.44
N GLY A 25 -3.57 -1.53 9.15
CA GLY A 25 -3.93 -0.57 8.10
C GLY A 25 -3.54 0.88 8.39
N ASP A 26 -3.38 1.25 9.65
CA ASP A 26 -2.90 2.58 10.09
C ASP A 26 -1.45 2.87 9.64
N PHE A 27 -0.68 1.83 9.30
CA PHE A 27 0.66 2.01 8.76
C PHE A 27 0.67 2.75 7.41
N ALA A 28 -0.43 2.74 6.67
CA ALA A 28 -0.58 3.46 5.40
C ALA A 28 -0.38 4.98 5.54
N GLU A 29 -0.59 5.56 6.73
CA GLU A 29 -0.37 6.99 7.00
C GLU A 29 1.11 7.38 7.05
N LYS A 30 2.02 6.41 7.13
CA LYS A 30 3.47 6.62 7.32
C LYS A 30 4.30 6.34 6.07
N ILE A 31 3.67 5.86 5.00
CA ILE A 31 4.34 5.50 3.75
C ILE A 31 3.66 6.20 2.57
N TRP A 32 4.36 6.24 1.45
CA TRP A 32 3.73 6.67 0.21
C TRP A 32 2.72 5.61 -0.25
N VAL A 33 1.51 6.06 -0.58
CA VAL A 33 0.46 5.23 -1.18
C VAL A 33 0.01 5.89 -2.50
N PRO A 34 -0.43 5.13 -3.51
CA PRO A 34 -0.94 5.71 -4.75
C PRO A 34 -2.26 6.47 -4.52
N ASP A 35 -2.36 7.68 -5.07
CA ASP A 35 -3.57 8.52 -5.03
C ASP A 35 -4.69 7.93 -5.92
N THR A 36 -5.31 6.85 -5.46
CA THR A 36 -6.35 6.14 -6.20
C THR A 36 -7.70 6.79 -6.03
N PHE A 37 -8.39 7.09 -7.13
CA PHE A 37 -9.73 7.66 -7.13
C PHE A 37 -10.65 6.93 -8.12
N PHE A 38 -11.95 6.98 -7.86
CA PHE A 38 -12.98 6.48 -8.76
C PHE A 38 -13.44 7.62 -9.68
N ALA A 39 -13.00 7.61 -10.94
CA ALA A 39 -13.29 8.70 -11.88
C ALA A 39 -14.79 8.92 -12.16
N ASN A 40 -15.60 7.88 -12.00
CA ASN A 40 -17.05 7.92 -12.20
C ASN A 40 -17.83 7.88 -10.88
N ASP A 41 -17.17 8.15 -9.76
CA ASP A 41 -17.88 8.29 -8.50
C ASP A 41 -18.79 9.52 -8.61
N LYS A 42 -20.09 9.25 -8.57
CA LYS A 42 -21.10 10.30 -8.55
C LYS A 42 -21.28 10.66 -7.09
N ASN A 43 -20.59 11.71 -6.63
CA ASN A 43 -21.05 12.43 -5.44
C ASN A 43 -22.54 12.76 -5.55
#